data_AF-A0A7V9AFU4-F1
#
_entry.id   AF-A0A7V9AFU4-F1
#
_cell.length_a   1.000
_cell.length_b   1.000
_cell.length_c   1.000
_cell.angle_alpha   90.00
_cell.angle_beta   90.00
_cell.angle_gamma   90.00
#
_symmetry.space_group_name_H-M   'P 1'
#
loop_
_entity.id
_entity.type
_entity.pdbx_description
1 polymer ?
#
loop_
_entity_poly.entity_id
_entity_poly.type
_entity_poly.pdbx_seq_one_letter_code
_entity_poly.pdbx_strand_id
1 'polypeptide(L)'
;AAVIIAVAVMMVFASAISGFVERHPTIKMLALSFLLLIGVNLIGEGLGFHIPKGYTYFAMGFAVFVEMLNLKLRKRAKAPVALHNPPPAI
;
A
#
# COMPACT_ATOMS: atom_id res chain seq x y z
N ALA A 1 16.81 2.42 24.16
CA ALA A 1 15.75 3.46 24.32
C ALA A 1 15.00 3.74 23.01
N ALA A 2 15.68 4.01 21.89
CA ALA A 2 15.05 4.42 20.62
C ALA A 2 13.92 3.50 20.13
N VAL A 3 14.10 2.18 20.16
CA VAL A 3 13.08 1.21 19.71
C VAL A 3 11.81 1.30 20.57
N ILE A 4 11.94 1.43 21.89
CA ILE A 4 10.79 1.52 22.81
C ILE A 4 9.99 2.80 22.53
N ILE A 5 10.69 3.93 22.35
CA ILE A 5 10.05 5.21 22.00
C ILE A 5 9.34 5.11 20.64
N ALA A 6 9.98 4.49 19.64
CA ALA A 6 9.39 4.28 18.32
C ALA A 6 8.11 3.43 18.40
N VAL A 7 8.13 2.33 19.16
CA VAL A 7 6.95 1.47 19.36
C VAL A 7 5.84 2.21 20.09
N ALA A 8 6.17 3.00 21.12
CA ALA A 8 5.18 3.81 21.83
C ALA A 8 4.48 4.81 20.89
N VAL A 9 5.24 5.51 20.04
CA VAL A 9 4.68 6.39 19.01
C VAL A 9 3.82 5.60 18.03
N MET A 10 4.28 4.46 17.53
CA MET A 10 3.49 3.61 16.63
C MET A 10 2.15 3.20 17.26
N MET A 11 2.11 2.85 18.54
CA MET A 11 0.87 2.50 19.24
C MET A 11 -0.10 3.68 19.33
N VAL A 12 0.39 4.89 19.59
CA VAL A 12 -0.43 6.12 19.62
C VAL A 12 -1.07 6.38 18.25
N PHE A 13 -0.33 6.17 17.16
CA PHE A 13 -0.82 6.40 15.80
C PHE A 13 -1.56 5.21 15.19
N ALA A 14 -1.55 4.03 15.82
CA ALA A 14 -2.08 2.79 15.25
C ALA A 14 -3.55 2.91 14.79
N SER A 15 -4.40 3.56 15.60
CA SER A 15 -5.81 3.77 15.26
C SER A 15 -6.01 4.68 14.04
N ALA A 16 -5.22 5.74 13.92
CA ALA A 16 -5.28 6.64 12.77
C ALA A 16 -4.80 5.95 11.48
N ILE A 17 -3.71 5.18 11.59
CA ILE A 17 -3.14 4.42 10.48
C ILE A 17 -4.13 3.34 10.02
N SER A 18 -4.72 2.58 10.95
CA SER A 18 -5.67 1.51 10.61
C SER A 18 -6.93 2.07 9.91
N GLY A 19 -7.47 3.19 10.40
CA GLY A 19 -8.60 3.86 9.75
C GLY A 19 -8.29 4.41 8.35
N PHE A 20 -7.05 4.82 8.08
CA PHE A 20 -6.61 5.24 6.74
C PHE A 20 -6.49 4.03 5.79
N VAL A 21 -5.87 2.96 6.28
CA VAL A 21 -5.69 1.71 5.52
C VAL A 21 -7.04 1.08 5.16
N GLU A 22 -8.01 1.08 6.07
CA GLU A 22 -9.33 0.48 5.81
C GLU A 22 -10.15 1.28 4.77
N ARG A 23 -9.96 2.61 4.71
CA ARG A 23 -10.59 3.47 3.69
C ARG A 23 -9.96 3.33 2.30
N HIS A 24 -8.74 2.81 2.21
CA HIS A 24 -7.99 2.67 0.96
C HIS A 24 -7.53 1.22 0.76
N PRO A 25 -8.36 0.34 0.16
CA PRO A 25 -8.09 -1.10 0.08
C PRO A 25 -6.79 -1.45 -0.64
N THR A 26 -6.35 -0.62 -1.60
CA THR A 26 -5.06 -0.81 -2.27
C THR A 26 -3.87 -0.48 -1.38
N ILE A 27 -4.00 0.48 -0.46
CA ILE A 27 -2.98 0.76 0.57
C ILE A 27 -2.90 -0.37 1.59
N LYS A 28 -4.02 -1.01 1.94
CA LYS A 28 -4.05 -2.23 2.78
C LYS A 28 -3.21 -3.35 2.17
N MET A 29 -3.37 -3.59 0.87
CA MET A 29 -2.57 -4.57 0.15
C MET A 29 -1.09 -4.16 0.12
N LEU A 30 -0.77 -2.90 -0.15
CA LEU A 30 0.61 -2.38 -0.15
C LEU A 30 1.31 -2.59 1.20
N ALA A 31 0.62 -2.35 2.31
CA ALA A 31 1.15 -2.58 3.66
C ALA A 31 1.46 -4.06 3.93
N LEU A 32 0.55 -4.97 3.55
CA LEU A 32 0.77 -6.42 3.67
C LEU A 32 1.97 -6.88 2.83
N SER A 33 2.09 -6.37 1.60
CA SER A 33 3.21 -6.67 0.72
C SER A 33 4.54 -6.15 1.26
N PHE A 34 4.58 -4.96 1.86
CA PHE A 34 5.79 -4.44 2.50
C PHE A 34 6.20 -5.25 3.73
N LEU A 35 5.23 -5.70 4.54
CA LEU A 35 5.50 -6.60 5.66
C LEU A 35 6.14 -7.90 5.16
N LEU A 36 5.60 -8.49 4.08
CA LEU A 36 6.16 -9.70 3.47
C LEU A 36 7.57 -9.45 2.89
N LEU A 37 7.76 -8.36 2.14
CA LEU A 37 9.05 -7.97 1.57
C LEU A 37 10.11 -7.80 2.65
N ILE A 38 9.79 -7.09 3.74
CA ILE A 38 10.69 -6.92 4.89
C ILE A 38 10.95 -8.26 5.57
N GLY A 39 9.94 -9.11 5.74
CA GLY A 39 10.09 -10.44 6.31
C GLY A 39 11.07 -11.30 5.52
N VAL A 40 10.92 -11.34 4.19
CA VAL A 40 11.85 -12.06 3.29
C VAL A 40 13.23 -11.43 3.31
N ASN A 41 13.33 -10.10 3.31
CA ASN A 41 14.60 -9.38 3.37
C ASN A 41 15.37 -9.72 4.66
N LEU A 42 14.68 -9.76 5.80
CA LEU A 42 15.27 -10.14 7.10
C LEU A 42 15.73 -11.60 7.12
N ILE A 43 14.96 -12.52 6.53
CA ILE A 43 15.37 -13.93 6.41
C ILE A 43 16.62 -14.03 5.53
N GLY A 44 16.65 -13.36 4.38
CA GLY A 44 17.81 -13.33 3.48
C GLY A 44 19.06 -12.78 4.17
N GLU A 45 18.93 -11.64 4.84
CA GLU A 45 20.03 -11.04 5.63
C GLU A 45 20.49 -11.97 6.76
N GLY A 46 19.55 -12.63 7.45
CA GLY A 46 19.85 -13.61 8.50
C GLY A 46 20.57 -14.86 7.99
N LEU A 47 20.39 -15.22 6.72
CA LEU A 47 21.10 -16.31 6.04
C LEU A 47 22.43 -15.87 5.40
N GLY A 48 22.83 -14.60 5.56
CA GLY A 48 24.08 -14.03 5.04
C GLY A 48 23.98 -13.38 3.66
N PHE A 49 22.80 -13.38 3.02
CA PHE A 49 22.56 -12.65 1.78
C PHE A 49 22.39 -11.16 2.08
N HIS A 50 23.43 -10.38 1.77
CA HIS A 50 23.38 -8.94 1.92
C HIS A 50 22.60 -8.33 0.76
N ILE A 51 21.29 -8.15 0.95
CA ILE A 51 20.47 -7.39 0.02
C ILE A 51 20.80 -5.90 0.20
N PRO A 52 21.30 -5.20 -0.83
CA PRO A 52 21.63 -3.81 -0.67
C PRO A 52 20.35 -3.00 -0.38
N LYS A 53 20.35 -2.32 0.76
CA LYS A 53 19.18 -1.61 1.31
C LYS A 53 18.53 -0.64 0.31
N GLY A 54 19.34 -0.08 -0.60
CA GLY A 54 18.88 0.79 -1.68
C GLY A 54 17.84 0.15 -2.59
N TYR A 55 17.96 -1.14 -2.91
CA TYR A 55 16.96 -1.83 -3.74
C TYR A 55 15.61 -1.95 -3.04
N THR A 56 15.63 -2.31 -1.76
CA THR A 56 14.42 -2.43 -0.94
C THR A 56 13.73 -1.08 -0.79
N TYR A 57 14.48 0.00 -0.50
CA TYR A 57 13.91 1.34 -0.39
C TYR A 57 13.40 1.86 -1.74
N PHE A 58 14.10 1.59 -2.84
CA PHE A 58 13.65 1.97 -4.18
C PHE A 58 12.35 1.24 -4.55
N ALA A 59 12.26 -0.05 -4.28
CA ALA A 59 11.05 -0.84 -4.52
C ALA A 59 9.86 -0.30 -3.72
N MET A 60 10.05 0.04 -2.44
CA MET A 60 9.02 0.64 -1.60
C MET A 60 8.58 2.02 -2.13
N GLY A 61 9.53 2.89 -2.43
CA GLY A 61 9.24 4.23 -2.95
C GLY A 61 8.50 4.19 -4.29
N PHE A 62 8.95 3.34 -5.21
CA PHE A 62 8.32 3.14 -6.51
C PHE A 62 6.89 2.57 -6.39
N ALA A 63 6.69 1.57 -5.52
CA ALA A 63 5.37 0.99 -5.28
C ALA A 63 4.36 2.02 -4.74
N VAL A 64 4.77 2.85 -3.77
CA VAL A 64 3.94 3.93 -3.25
C VAL A 64 3.65 4.97 -4.34
N PHE A 65 4.66 5.35 -5.13
CA PHE A 65 4.48 6.31 -6.22
C PHE A 65 3.46 5.83 -7.25
N VAL A 66 3.59 4.59 -7.73
CA VAL A 66 2.65 3.97 -8.67
C VAL A 66 1.26 3.88 -8.05
N GLU A 67 1.16 3.51 -6.77
CA GLU A 67 -0.12 3.44 -6.07
C GLU A 67 -0.80 4.80 -5.95
N MET A 68 -0.05 5.88 -5.69
CA MET A 68 -0.61 7.24 -5.70
C MET A 68 -1.20 7.62 -7.07
N LEU A 69 -0.53 7.24 -8.17
CA LEU A 69 -1.05 7.45 -9.52
C LEU A 69 -2.31 6.62 -9.78
N ASN A 70 -2.30 5.34 -9.39
CA ASN A 70 -3.44 4.43 -9.53
C ASN A 70 -4.67 4.95 -8.77
N LEU A 71 -4.50 5.35 -7.52
CA LEU A 71 -5.57 5.92 -6.70
C LEU A 71 -6.15 7.20 -7.33
N LYS A 72 -5.31 8.06 -7.92
CA LYS A 72 -5.74 9.29 -8.62
C LYS A 72 -6.53 8.98 -9.89
N LEU A 73 -6.13 7.98 -10.65
CA LEU A 73 -6.82 7.57 -11.89
C LEU A 73 -8.15 6.89 -11.58
N ARG A 74 -8.19 6.00 -10.58
CA ARG A 74 -9.39 5.29 -10.15
C ARG A 74 -10.46 6.20 -9.58
N LYS A 75 -10.07 7.32 -8.94
CA LYS A 75 -11.01 8.39 -8.54
C LYS A 75 -11.67 9.08 -9.75
N ARG A 76 -10.99 9.18 -10.90
CA ARG A 76 -11.52 9.78 -12.14
C ARG A 76 -12.46 8.86 -12.92
N ALA A 77 -12.35 7.54 -12.76
CA ALA A 77 -13.16 6.56 -13.49
C ALA A 77 -14.61 6.36 -12.97
N LYS A 78 -15.05 7.13 -11.97
CA LYS A 78 -16.42 7.06 -11.44
C LYS A 78 -17.40 7.90 -12.27
N ALA A 79 -17.66 7.48 -13.50
CA ALA A 79 -18.92 7.73 -14.18
C ALA A 79 -19.16 6.55 -15.12
N PRO A 80 -19.80 5.46 -14.67
CA PRO A 80 -20.31 4.48 -15.61
C PRO A 80 -21.34 5.20 -16.48
N VAL A 81 -21.05 5.33 -17.77
CA VAL A 81 -22.01 5.85 -18.75
C VAL A 81 -23.15 4.85 -18.80
N ALA A 82 -24.28 5.20 -18.17
CA ALA A 82 -25.50 4.41 -18.20
C ALA A 82 -26.10 4.50 -19.61
N LEU A 83 -25.83 3.50 -20.44
CA LEU A 83 -26.48 3.33 -21.73
C LEU A 83 -27.93 2.86 -21.50
N HIS A 84 -28.83 3.80 -21.22
CA HIS A 84 -30.27 3.56 -21.34
C HIS A 84 -30.68 3.77 -22.80
N ASN A 85 -30.86 2.68 -23.55
CA ASN A 85 -31.72 2.66 -24.72
C ASN A 85 -32.62 1.42 -24.60
N PRO A 86 -33.88 1.54 -24.14
CA PRO A 86 -34.85 0.49 -24.42
C PRO A 86 -35.07 0.45 -25.95
N PRO A 87 -35.07 -0.74 -26.58
CA PRO A 87 -35.39 -0.85 -28.00
C PRO A 87 -36.81 -0.33 -28.27
N PRO A 88 -37.05 0.40 -29.38
CA PRO A 88 -38.40 0.82 -29.73
C PRO A 88 -39.25 -0.42 -29.97
N ALA A 89 -40.36 -0.53 -29.21
CA ALA A 89 -41.38 -1.54 -29.46
C ALA A 89 -42.04 -1.23 -30.80
N ILE A 90 -41.78 -2.10 -31.78
CA ILE A 90 -42.48 -2.19 -33.06
C ILE A 90 -43.62 -3.20 -32.93
#